data_AF-R0K4M1-F1
#
_entry.id   AF-R0K4M1-F1
#
_cell.length_a   1.000
_cell.length_b   1.000
_cell.length_c   1.000
_cell.angle_alpha   90.00
_cell.angle_beta   90.00
_cell.angle_gamma   90.00
#
_symmetry.space_group_name_H-M   'P 1'
#
loop_
_entity.id
_entity.type
_entity.pdbx_description
1 polymer ?
#
loop_
_entity_poly.entity_id
_entity_poly.type
_entity_poly.pdbx_seq_one_letter_code
_entity_poly.pdbx_strand_id
1 'polypeptide(L)'
;TAMDLCASGRHDCAQVCRRTDGSYSCDCFEGFTLNPDKKTCSAADMCAPGRHDCEQVCVRDDLFYTCDCYQGYTLNPDKKTCSRIDVCAPGTHDCEQVCVSNEGSYTCDCYEGFTLNPDEKTCSRASTSSLVTTEEACKCEAIAALQDSVTSRLQALSTKHILF
;
A
#
# COMPACT_ATOMS: atom_id res chain seq x y z
N THR A 1 -2.57 56.08 36.05
CA THR A 1 -2.58 55.47 34.70
C THR A 1 -1.60 54.33 34.71
N ALA A 2 -2.02 53.10 34.39
CA ALA A 2 -1.08 51.98 34.31
C ALA A 2 -0.03 52.30 33.24
N MET A 3 1.25 52.26 33.60
CA MET A 3 2.34 52.58 32.68
C MET A 3 2.42 51.47 31.61
N ASP A 4 2.39 51.85 30.34
CA ASP A 4 2.52 50.89 29.23
C ASP A 4 3.97 50.39 29.15
N LEU A 5 4.21 49.22 29.73
CA LEU A 5 5.52 48.59 29.76
C LEU A 5 6.04 48.28 28.35
N CYS A 6 5.14 47.94 27.40
CA CYS A 6 5.51 47.71 26.00
C CYS A 6 5.97 49.02 25.32
N ALA A 7 5.22 50.12 25.46
CA ALA A 7 5.64 51.41 24.88
C ALA A 7 6.90 51.99 25.54
N SER A 8 7.16 51.64 26.80
CA SER A 8 8.36 52.10 27.52
C SER A 8 9.63 51.28 27.22
N GLY A 9 9.53 50.17 26.49
CA GLY A 9 10.65 49.27 26.19
C GLY A 9 11.17 48.46 27.39
N ARG A 10 10.51 48.51 28.55
CA ARG A 10 10.91 47.82 29.79
C ARG A 10 10.18 46.47 29.95
N HIS A 11 10.13 45.68 28.89
CA HIS A 11 9.34 44.44 28.85
C HIS A 11 10.17 43.14 28.74
N ASP A 12 11.49 43.20 28.54
CA ASP A 12 12.41 42.06 28.41
C ASP A 12 12.00 40.97 27.38
N CYS A 13 10.98 41.21 26.56
CA CYS A 13 10.55 40.28 25.52
C CYS A 13 11.60 40.25 24.41
N ALA A 14 12.01 39.04 24.00
CA ALA A 14 12.97 38.87 22.93
C ALA A 14 12.43 39.32 21.56
N GLN A 15 11.11 39.21 21.33
CA GLN A 15 10.48 39.50 20.04
C GLN A 15 9.28 40.45 20.17
N VAL A 16 8.10 39.94 20.54
CA VAL A 16 6.86 40.74 20.55
C VAL A 16 6.41 41.01 21.99
N CYS A 17 5.96 42.23 22.27
CA CYS A 17 5.30 42.60 23.53
C CYS A 17 3.83 42.89 23.27
N ARG A 18 2.92 42.25 24.02
CA ARG A 18 1.48 42.54 23.98
C ARG A 18 1.02 43.05 25.33
N ARG A 19 0.28 44.17 25.32
CA ARG A 19 -0.38 44.67 26.52
C ARG A 19 -1.50 43.73 26.94
N THR A 20 -1.59 43.49 28.24
CA THR A 20 -2.70 42.77 28.88
C THR A 20 -3.37 43.69 29.90
N ASP A 21 -4.53 43.29 30.44
CA ASP A 21 -5.18 44.11 31.46
C ASP A 21 -4.29 44.20 32.71
N GLY A 22 -3.75 45.39 32.96
CA GLY A 22 -2.85 45.68 34.07
C GLY A 22 -1.37 45.27 33.90
N SER A 23 -0.93 44.68 32.79
CA SER A 23 0.47 44.24 32.59
C SER A 23 0.84 44.08 31.09
N TYR A 24 1.72 43.14 30.78
CA TYR A 24 2.12 42.72 29.44
C TYR A 24 2.40 41.21 29.38
N SER A 25 2.44 40.65 28.17
CA SER A 25 2.89 39.30 27.85
C SER A 25 3.82 39.34 26.64
N CYS A 26 4.84 38.49 26.62
CA CYS A 26 5.66 38.31 25.43
C CYS A 26 5.03 37.32 24.47
N ASP A 27 5.26 37.53 23.17
CA ASP A 27 4.87 36.63 22.10
C ASP A 27 6.03 36.52 21.09
N CYS A 28 5.92 35.54 20.19
CA CYS A 28 6.95 35.27 19.20
C CYS A 28 6.46 35.58 17.79
N PHE A 29 7.40 35.84 16.87
CA PHE A 29 7.11 35.92 15.45
C PHE A 29 6.67 34.55 14.92
N GLU A 30 6.05 34.56 13.74
CA GLU A 30 5.70 33.33 13.03
C GLU A 30 6.94 32.44 12.87
N GLY A 31 6.77 31.13 13.09
CA GLY A 31 7.88 30.16 13.08
C GLY A 31 8.65 30.03 14.39
N PHE A 32 8.25 30.73 15.46
CA PHE A 32 8.88 30.64 16.78
C PHE A 32 7.88 30.25 17.88
N THR A 33 8.35 29.58 18.92
CA THR A 33 7.56 29.21 20.10
C THR A 33 8.13 29.90 21.34
N LEU A 34 7.24 30.42 22.20
CA LEU A 34 7.62 31.05 23.45
C LEU A 34 8.20 30.02 24.42
N ASN A 35 9.39 30.30 24.93
CA ASN A 35 10.09 29.42 25.86
C ASN A 35 9.43 29.43 27.25
N PRO A 36 9.76 28.47 28.13
CA PRO A 36 9.19 28.38 29.49
C PRO A 36 9.43 29.62 30.37
N ASP A 37 10.44 30.43 30.06
CA ASP A 37 10.72 31.71 30.74
C ASP A 37 9.71 32.82 30.40
N LYS A 38 8.81 32.57 29.45
CA LYS A 38 7.78 33.49 28.94
C LYS A 38 8.34 34.80 28.36
N LYS A 39 9.62 34.83 28.00
CA LYS A 39 10.31 36.03 27.50
C LYS A 39 11.11 35.77 26.22
N THR A 40 11.74 34.60 26.12
CA THR A 40 12.57 34.23 24.96
C THR A 40 11.80 33.34 23.98
N CYS A 41 12.25 33.31 22.73
CA CYS A 41 11.62 32.55 21.66
C CYS A 41 12.66 31.62 21.03
N SER A 42 12.27 30.37 20.79
CA SER A 42 13.06 29.41 20.03
C SER A 42 12.34 29.06 18.73
N ALA A 43 13.08 28.64 17.70
CA ALA A 43 12.47 28.18 16.45
C ALA A 43 11.46 27.07 16.79
N ALA A 44 10.25 27.20 16.25
CA ALA A 44 9.20 26.23 16.50
C ALA A 44 9.58 24.90 15.84
N ASP A 45 9.48 23.81 16.60
CA ASP A 45 9.67 22.48 16.04
C ASP A 45 8.47 22.11 15.19
N MET A 46 8.62 22.24 13.87
CA MET A 46 7.56 21.90 12.91
C MET A 46 7.23 20.41 12.89
N CYS A 47 8.13 19.55 13.37
CA CYS A 47 7.89 18.13 13.53
C CYS A 47 7.34 17.74 14.92
N ALA A 48 7.00 18.72 15.77
CA ALA A 48 6.29 18.42 17.00
C ALA A 48 4.89 17.83 16.70
N PRO A 49 4.38 16.92 17.56
CA PRO A 49 3.05 16.34 17.38
C PRO A 49 1.97 17.39 17.18
N GLY A 50 1.15 17.23 16.14
CA GLY A 50 0.06 18.14 15.79
C GLY A 50 0.48 19.42 15.05
N ARG A 51 1.75 19.55 14.64
CA ARG A 51 2.24 20.67 13.81
C ARG A 51 2.57 20.31 12.36
N HIS A 52 2.53 19.02 12.02
CA HIS A 52 2.73 18.52 10.67
C HIS A 52 1.64 17.53 10.27
N ASP A 53 1.46 17.38 8.97
CA ASP A 53 0.45 16.48 8.39
C ASP A 53 1.09 15.24 7.71
N CYS A 54 2.38 14.98 7.94
CA CYS A 54 3.07 13.82 7.38
C CYS A 54 2.47 12.50 7.89
N GLU A 55 2.21 11.57 6.97
CA GLU A 55 1.68 10.25 7.32
C GLU A 55 2.69 9.40 8.11
N GLN A 56 3.99 9.48 7.74
CA GLN A 56 5.03 8.60 8.28
C GLN A 56 6.16 9.38 8.95
N VAL A 57 7.06 9.99 8.17
CA VAL A 57 8.26 10.67 8.69
C VAL A 57 8.15 12.17 8.44
N CYS A 58 8.41 12.97 9.48
CA CYS A 58 8.59 14.42 9.35
C CYS A 58 10.10 14.74 9.40
N VAL A 59 10.58 15.49 8.41
CA VAL A 59 11.96 15.92 8.30
C VAL A 59 11.99 17.44 8.45
N ARG A 60 12.72 17.93 9.46
CA ARG A 60 12.90 19.37 9.66
C ARG A 60 13.73 19.96 8.53
N ASP A 61 13.25 21.08 7.97
CA ASP A 61 13.93 21.83 6.92
C ASP A 61 13.97 23.32 7.30
N ASP A 62 15.00 23.69 8.07
CA ASP A 62 15.17 25.02 8.68
C ASP A 62 13.92 25.53 9.42
N LEU A 63 13.16 26.45 8.81
CA LEU A 63 11.93 27.04 9.35
C LEU A 63 10.65 26.28 8.93
N PHE A 64 10.79 25.27 8.10
CA PHE A 64 9.73 24.44 7.53
C PHE A 64 9.93 22.96 7.89
N TYR A 65 9.07 22.13 7.31
CA TYR A 65 9.21 20.69 7.32
C TYR A 65 8.90 20.12 5.94
N THR A 66 9.48 18.95 5.68
CA THR A 66 9.09 18.08 4.57
C THR A 66 8.66 16.73 5.13
N CYS A 67 7.87 15.99 4.36
CA CYS A 67 7.49 14.63 4.71
C CYS A 67 8.35 13.64 3.93
N ASP A 68 8.66 12.53 4.58
CA ASP A 68 9.37 11.40 3.99
C ASP A 68 8.65 10.09 4.37
N CYS A 69 9.03 9.00 3.71
CA CYS A 69 8.41 7.70 3.88
C CYS A 69 9.39 6.68 4.45
N TYR A 70 8.85 5.66 5.12
CA TYR A 70 9.63 4.50 5.52
C TYR A 70 10.21 3.76 4.31
N GLN A 71 11.24 2.95 4.55
CA GLN A 71 11.82 2.10 3.51
C GLN A 71 10.74 1.24 2.84
N GLY A 72 10.76 1.18 1.51
CA GLY A 72 9.76 0.45 0.70
C GLY A 72 8.51 1.27 0.35
N TYR A 73 8.47 2.56 0.70
CA TYR A 73 7.40 3.49 0.34
C TYR A 73 7.94 4.68 -0.47
N THR A 74 7.07 5.30 -1.26
CA THR A 74 7.34 6.51 -2.02
C THR A 74 6.36 7.61 -1.63
N LEU A 75 6.87 8.84 -1.57
CA LEU A 75 6.08 10.01 -1.24
C LEU A 75 5.12 10.34 -2.39
N ASN A 76 3.84 10.44 -2.07
CA ASN A 76 2.80 10.75 -3.03
C ASN A 76 2.88 12.20 -3.53
N PRO A 77 2.19 12.55 -4.63
CA PRO A 77 2.19 13.91 -5.18
C PRO A 77 1.70 15.00 -4.23
N ASP A 78 0.91 14.63 -3.21
CA ASP A 78 0.44 15.55 -2.15
C ASP A 78 1.54 15.97 -1.16
N LYS A 79 2.73 15.35 -1.27
CA LYS A 79 3.90 15.57 -0.41
C LYS A 79 3.66 15.27 1.07
N LYS A 80 2.65 14.47 1.40
CA LYS A 80 2.24 14.16 2.78
C LYS A 80 2.02 12.67 3.02
N THR A 81 1.41 11.99 2.06
CA THR A 81 1.06 10.56 2.16
C THR A 81 2.09 9.67 1.45
N CYS A 82 2.12 8.41 1.83
CA CYS A 82 3.10 7.43 1.37
C CYS A 82 2.39 6.22 0.76
N SER A 83 2.78 5.85 -0.46
CA SER A 83 2.35 4.60 -1.09
C SER A 83 3.47 3.59 -1.10
N ARG A 84 3.16 2.29 -0.99
CA ARG A 84 4.18 1.24 -1.19
C ARG A 84 4.81 1.40 -2.57
N ILE A 85 6.12 1.22 -2.65
CA ILE A 85 6.84 1.22 -3.92
C ILE A 85 6.35 0.03 -4.73
N ASP A 86 5.76 0.30 -5.89
CA ASP A 86 5.47 -0.71 -6.89
C ASP A 86 6.65 -0.80 -7.86
N VAL A 87 7.57 -1.72 -7.58
CA VAL A 87 8.74 -1.96 -8.43
C VAL A 87 8.39 -2.64 -9.76
N CYS A 88 7.18 -3.18 -9.89
CA CYS A 88 6.68 -3.75 -11.15
C CYS A 88 6.14 -2.65 -12.09
N ALA A 89 5.67 -1.52 -11.57
CA ALA A 89 5.06 -0.44 -12.36
C ALA A 89 5.92 0.09 -13.53
N PRO A 90 7.27 0.21 -13.44
CA PRO A 90 8.10 0.62 -14.57
C PRO A 90 8.19 -0.43 -15.70
N GLY A 91 7.82 -1.69 -15.44
CA GLY A 91 7.94 -2.78 -16.42
C GLY A 91 9.39 -3.20 -16.72
N THR A 92 10.34 -2.84 -15.87
CA THR A 92 11.78 -3.17 -16.05
C THR A 92 12.19 -4.48 -15.36
N HIS A 93 11.24 -5.33 -15.00
CA HIS A 93 11.47 -6.61 -14.34
C HIS A 93 11.77 -7.72 -15.35
N ASP A 94 12.46 -8.77 -14.91
CA ASP A 94 12.86 -9.89 -15.77
C ASP A 94 11.86 -11.06 -15.80
N CYS A 95 10.68 -10.90 -15.18
CA CYS A 95 9.65 -11.93 -15.15
C CYS A 95 9.09 -12.23 -16.54
N GLU A 96 8.95 -13.52 -16.89
CA GLU A 96 8.37 -13.93 -18.17
C GLU A 96 6.87 -13.58 -18.27
N GLN A 97 6.14 -13.69 -17.16
CA GLN A 97 4.68 -13.58 -17.15
C GLN A 97 4.18 -12.51 -16.17
N VAL A 98 4.12 -12.81 -14.88
CA VAL A 98 3.55 -11.93 -13.87
C VAL A 98 4.66 -11.41 -12.95
N CYS A 99 4.68 -10.11 -12.70
CA CYS A 99 5.52 -9.49 -11.67
C CYS A 99 4.66 -9.19 -10.43
N VAL A 100 5.15 -9.58 -9.27
CA VAL A 100 4.51 -9.35 -7.97
C VAL A 100 5.42 -8.46 -7.14
N SER A 101 4.98 -7.22 -6.89
CA SER A 101 5.70 -6.27 -6.05
C SER A 101 5.63 -6.68 -4.58
N ASN A 102 6.80 -6.71 -3.93
CA ASN A 102 7.02 -6.95 -2.51
C ASN A 102 7.69 -5.73 -1.85
N GLU A 103 7.95 -5.76 -0.54
CA GLU A 103 8.56 -4.64 0.18
C GLU A 103 9.98 -4.31 -0.33
N GLY A 104 10.07 -3.37 -1.28
CA GLY A 104 11.32 -2.92 -1.88
C GLY A 104 11.93 -3.85 -2.94
N SER A 105 11.23 -4.92 -3.34
CA SER A 105 11.69 -5.91 -4.34
C SER A 105 10.49 -6.48 -5.10
N TYR A 106 10.71 -7.44 -6.00
CA TYR A 106 9.66 -8.18 -6.69
C TYR A 106 9.97 -9.68 -6.73
N THR A 107 8.92 -10.48 -6.94
CA THR A 107 8.99 -11.89 -7.30
C THR A 107 8.23 -12.11 -8.60
N CYS A 108 8.59 -13.15 -9.35
CA CYS A 108 7.83 -13.53 -10.54
C CYS A 108 6.79 -14.60 -10.21
N ASP A 109 5.68 -14.56 -10.92
CA ASP A 109 4.62 -15.57 -10.85
C ASP A 109 4.17 -15.92 -12.27
N CYS A 110 3.38 -16.99 -12.40
CA CYS A 110 2.92 -17.51 -13.67
C CYS A 110 1.41 -17.43 -13.79
N TYR A 111 0.92 -17.32 -15.03
CA TYR A 111 -0.50 -17.45 -15.33
C TYR A 111 -1.02 -18.86 -14.99
N GLU A 112 -2.33 -18.98 -14.86
CA GLU A 112 -2.98 -20.27 -14.59
C GLU A 112 -2.56 -21.34 -15.62
N GLY A 113 -2.20 -22.53 -15.12
CA GLY A 113 -1.71 -23.64 -15.95
C GLY A 113 -0.20 -23.61 -16.24
N PHE A 114 0.55 -22.72 -15.60
CA PHE A 114 2.01 -22.66 -15.65
C PHE A 114 2.62 -22.80 -14.24
N THR A 115 3.86 -23.25 -14.17
CA THR A 115 4.64 -23.37 -12.93
C THR A 115 5.95 -22.59 -13.09
N LEU A 116 6.31 -21.84 -12.04
CA LEU A 116 7.55 -21.07 -12.00
C LEU A 116 8.75 -22.03 -12.02
N ASN A 117 9.71 -21.75 -12.89
CA ASN A 117 10.93 -22.54 -13.04
C ASN A 117 11.94 -22.22 -11.92
N PRO A 118 12.98 -23.06 -11.73
CA PRO A 118 14.01 -22.85 -10.70
C PRO A 118 14.85 -21.57 -10.86
N ASP A 119 14.77 -20.90 -12.01
CA ASP A 119 15.40 -19.59 -12.22
C ASP A 119 14.59 -18.43 -11.62
N GLU A 120 13.42 -18.73 -11.04
CA GLU A 120 12.48 -17.79 -10.41
C GLU A 120 11.98 -16.68 -11.34
N LYS A 121 12.11 -16.86 -12.66
CA LYS A 121 11.79 -15.84 -13.68
C LYS A 121 10.95 -16.39 -14.82
N THR A 122 11.21 -17.61 -15.25
CA THR A 122 10.53 -18.23 -16.40
C THR A 122 9.45 -19.20 -15.96
N CYS A 123 8.50 -19.47 -16.84
CA CYS A 123 7.30 -20.26 -16.58
C CYS A 123 7.19 -21.41 -17.58
N SER A 124 7.14 -22.64 -17.07
CA SER A 124 6.85 -23.81 -17.90
C SER A 124 5.37 -24.15 -17.77
N ARG A 125 4.73 -24.61 -18.85
CA ARG A 125 3.37 -25.16 -18.75
C ARG A 125 3.41 -26.22 -17.65
N ALA A 126 2.56 -26.05 -16.64
CA ALA A 126 2.36 -27.07 -15.63
C ALA A 126 2.01 -28.31 -16.42
N SER A 127 2.91 -29.29 -16.44
CA SER A 127 2.55 -30.57 -17.01
C SER A 127 1.31 -30.95 -16.23
N THR A 128 0.19 -31.02 -16.94
CA THR A 128 -0.90 -31.87 -16.55
C THR A 128 -0.29 -33.26 -16.57
N SER A 129 0.51 -33.59 -15.55
CA SER A 129 0.44 -34.92 -15.01
C SER A 129 -1.04 -35.06 -14.80
N SER A 130 -1.62 -35.85 -15.69
CA SER A 130 -2.86 -36.53 -15.50
C SER A 130 -2.72 -37.27 -14.17
N LEU A 131 -2.79 -36.54 -13.07
CA LEU A 131 -3.42 -36.98 -11.85
C LEU A 131 -4.92 -36.95 -12.17
N VAL A 132 -5.30 -37.71 -13.20
CA VAL A 132 -6.42 -38.64 -13.05
C VAL A 132 -5.96 -39.52 -11.91
N THR A 133 -6.16 -39.04 -10.67
CA THR A 133 -6.16 -39.92 -9.53
C THR A 133 -7.16 -41.01 -9.90
N THR A 134 -6.75 -42.25 -9.69
CA THR A 134 -7.33 -43.47 -10.25
C THR A 134 -8.78 -43.75 -9.82
N GLU A 135 -9.50 -42.74 -9.32
CA GLU A 135 -10.92 -42.81 -8.95
C GLU A 135 -11.87 -42.45 -10.11
N GLU A 136 -11.46 -41.64 -11.10
CA GLU A 136 -12.33 -41.35 -12.25
C GLU A 136 -12.30 -42.42 -13.35
N ALA A 137 -11.25 -43.24 -13.41
CA ALA A 137 -11.17 -44.37 -14.35
C ALA A 137 -12.28 -45.42 -14.11
N CYS A 138 -12.73 -45.61 -12.86
CA CYS A 138 -13.73 -46.62 -12.51
C CYS A 138 -15.18 -46.18 -12.83
N LYS A 139 -15.43 -44.89 -13.09
CA LYS A 139 -16.77 -44.40 -13.48
C LYS A 139 -17.08 -44.61 -14.97
N CYS A 140 -16.07 -44.71 -15.83
CA CYS A 140 -16.29 -44.86 -17.27
C CYS A 140 -16.76 -46.27 -17.67
N GLU A 141 -16.33 -47.32 -16.98
CA GLU A 141 -16.71 -48.70 -17.32
C GLU A 141 -18.21 -48.96 -17.08
N ALA A 142 -18.77 -48.42 -15.98
CA ALA A 142 -20.18 -48.54 -15.67
C ALA A 142 -21.08 -47.76 -16.64
N ILE A 143 -20.63 -46.57 -17.08
CA ILE A 143 -21.37 -45.74 -18.04
C ILE A 143 -21.35 -46.37 -19.43
N ALA A 144 -20.21 -46.91 -19.88
CA ALA A 144 -20.11 -47.61 -21.16
C ALA A 144 -21.04 -48.84 -21.22
N ALA A 145 -21.10 -49.63 -20.15
CA ALA A 145 -22.00 -50.80 -20.06
C ALA A 145 -23.49 -50.40 -20.08
N LEU A 146 -23.85 -49.29 -19.44
CA LEU A 146 -25.21 -48.71 -19.51
C LEU A 146 -25.52 -48.22 -20.92
N GLN A 147 -24.58 -47.57 -21.59
CA GLN A 147 -24.73 -47.04 -22.94
C GLN A 147 -24.91 -48.17 -23.97
N ASP A 148 -24.15 -49.27 -23.85
CA ASP A 148 -24.31 -50.46 -24.68
C ASP A 148 -25.65 -51.17 -24.44
N SER A 149 -26.08 -51.27 -23.18
CA SER A 149 -27.39 -51.87 -22.83
C SER A 149 -28.57 -51.05 -23.36
N VAL A 150 -28.50 -49.73 -23.26
CA VAL A 150 -29.51 -48.80 -23.80
C VAL A 150 -29.52 -48.85 -25.33
N THR A 151 -28.34 -48.89 -25.96
CA THR A 151 -28.22 -48.95 -27.43
C THR A 151 -28.74 -50.28 -27.99
N SER A 152 -28.45 -51.40 -27.32
CA SER A 152 -28.98 -52.71 -27.68
C SER A 152 -30.51 -52.77 -27.57
N ARG A 153 -31.07 -52.20 -26.48
CA ARG A 153 -32.53 -52.12 -26.32
C ARG A 153 -33.20 -51.20 -27.34
N LEU A 154 -32.58 -50.06 -27.66
CA LEU A 154 -33.06 -49.14 -28.70
C LEU A 154 -33.02 -49.78 -30.09
N GLN A 155 -31.98 -50.54 -30.42
CA GLN A 155 -31.90 -51.30 -31.66
C GLN A 155 -33.00 -52.37 -31.72
N ALA A 156 -33.20 -53.14 -30.65
CA ALA A 156 -34.27 -54.15 -30.59
C ALA A 156 -35.69 -53.54 -30.69
N LEU A 157 -35.90 -52.33 -30.14
CA LEU A 157 -37.14 -51.56 -30.28
C LEU A 157 -37.33 -51.04 -31.70
N SER A 158 -36.25 -50.58 -32.34
CA SER A 158 -36.24 -50.11 -33.73
C SER A 158 -36.57 -51.24 -34.71
N THR A 159 -35.97 -52.43 -34.55
CA THR A 159 -36.26 -53.58 -35.42
C THR A 159 -37.69 -54.12 -35.24
N LYS A 160 -38.28 -53.99 -34.05
CA LYS A 160 -39.69 -54.35 -33.81
C LYS A 160 -40.69 -53.41 -34.48
N HIS A 161 -40.32 -52.16 -34.74
CA HIS A 161 -41.18 -51.16 -35.39
C HIS A 161 -41.07 -51.12 -36.92
N ILE A 162 -40.21 -51.96 -37.53
CA ILE A 162 -40.02 -52.06 -39.00
C ILE A 162 -40.80 -53.26 -39.59
N LEU A 163 -41.43 -54.09 -38.75
CA LEU A 163 -42.33 -55.18 -39.17
C LEU A 163 -43.79 -54.82 -38.87
N PHE A 164 -44.33 -53.81 -39.57
CA PHE A 164 -45.76 -53.64 -39.88
C PHE A 164 -45.89 -52.77 -41.13
#